data_AF-A0A8H3L8Y8-F1
#
_entry.id   AF-A0A8H3L8Y8-F1
#
_cell.length_a   1.000
_cell.length_b   1.000
_cell.length_c   1.000
_cell.angle_alpha   90.00
_cell.angle_beta   90.00
_cell.angle_gamma   90.00
#
_symmetry.space_group_name_H-M   'P 1'
#
loop_
_entity.id
_entity.type
_entity.pdbx_description
1 polymer ?
#
loop_
_entity_poly.entity_id
_entity_poly.type
_entity_poly.pdbx_seq_one_letter_code
_entity_poly.pdbx_strand_id
1 'polypeptide(L)'
;MEELKSDLHDKVIAKLDKNIIVEQELKQQLLSPAHTSTSDQTLEEQDPSSDTAQNIVCMFRKANKLGQEAILYWCYFIEKYDKRIDNLVVGGVKKKTATSMVYQEIKQLLPDITGVNLRQKILRARKLYKLFNTLGIEKIKQVSYSADTISSLSYPQIQNIIDHRI
;
A
#
# COMPACT_ATOMS: atom_id res chain seq x y z
N MET A 1 31.64 -15.48 13.71
CA MET A 1 31.04 -15.18 12.39
C MET A 1 29.94 -16.18 12.02
N GLU A 2 30.01 -17.44 12.49
CA GLU A 2 28.95 -18.46 12.28
C GLU A 2 27.66 -18.20 13.08
N GLU A 3 27.77 -17.72 14.32
CA GLU A 3 26.61 -17.47 15.20
C GLU A 3 25.64 -16.40 14.63
N LEU A 4 26.17 -15.37 13.97
CA LEU A 4 25.38 -14.30 13.34
C LEU A 4 24.62 -14.79 12.08
N LYS A 5 25.11 -15.84 11.41
CA LYS A 5 24.46 -16.44 10.24
C LYS A 5 23.30 -17.37 10.66
N SER A 6 23.45 -18.07 11.78
CA SER A 6 22.38 -18.92 12.35
C SER A 6 21.17 -18.08 12.77
N ASP A 7 21.40 -17.00 13.54
CA ASP A 7 20.32 -16.12 14.02
C ASP A 7 19.55 -15.43 12.88
N LEU A 8 20.23 -15.09 11.78
CA LEU A 8 19.56 -14.54 10.59
C LEU A 8 18.69 -15.58 9.88
N HIS A 9 19.17 -16.82 9.78
CA HIS A 9 18.44 -17.91 9.14
C HIS A 9 17.15 -18.24 9.91
N ASP A 10 17.24 -18.34 11.24
CA ASP A 10 16.10 -18.65 12.10
C ASP A 10 15.03 -17.53 12.06
N LYS A 11 15.46 -16.27 12.00
CA LYS A 11 14.56 -15.11 11.78
C LYS A 11 13.85 -15.14 10.43
N VAL A 12 14.54 -15.58 9.38
CA VAL A 12 13.96 -15.71 8.03
C VAL A 12 12.91 -16.82 8.02
N ILE A 13 13.20 -17.97 8.63
CA ILE A 13 12.24 -19.08 8.76
C ILE A 13 11.00 -18.64 9.53
N ALA A 14 11.18 -18.06 10.73
CA ALA A 14 10.06 -17.60 11.55
C ALA A 14 9.19 -16.53 10.85
N LYS A 15 9.79 -15.71 9.97
CA LYS A 15 9.05 -14.74 9.17
C LYS A 15 8.28 -15.41 8.03
N LEU A 16 8.84 -16.44 7.40
CA LEU A 16 8.17 -17.20 6.36
C LEU A 16 6.94 -17.91 6.94
N ASP A 17 7.06 -18.55 8.10
CA ASP A 17 5.96 -19.24 8.78
C ASP A 17 4.83 -18.27 9.14
N LYS A 18 5.17 -17.09 9.66
CA LYS A 18 4.19 -16.02 9.93
C LYS A 18 3.47 -15.57 8.66
N ASN A 19 4.19 -15.37 7.56
CA ASN A 19 3.57 -14.93 6.30
C ASN A 19 2.64 -16.00 5.73
N ILE A 20 2.95 -17.29 5.91
CA ILE A 20 2.07 -18.39 5.49
C ILE A 20 0.74 -18.33 6.27
N ILE A 21 0.80 -18.15 7.60
CA ILE A 21 -0.41 -18.04 8.44
C ILE A 21 -1.26 -16.84 8.00
N VAL A 22 -0.63 -15.67 7.84
CA VAL A 22 -1.31 -14.44 7.39
C VAL A 22 -1.96 -14.64 6.02
N GLU A 23 -1.27 -15.28 5.07
CA GLU A 23 -1.83 -15.56 3.73
C GLU A 23 -3.10 -16.42 3.81
N GLN A 24 -3.06 -17.50 4.59
CA GLN A 24 -4.21 -18.41 4.73
C GLN A 24 -5.38 -17.76 5.45
N GLU A 25 -5.13 -17.02 6.53
CA GLU A 25 -6.18 -16.30 7.25
C GLU A 25 -6.80 -15.18 6.41
N LEU A 26 -6.00 -14.45 5.62
CA LEU A 26 -6.53 -13.45 4.70
C LEU A 26 -7.42 -14.09 3.63
N LYS A 27 -7.06 -15.25 3.09
CA LYS A 27 -7.95 -16.00 2.18
C LYS A 27 -9.31 -16.25 2.84
N GLN A 28 -9.32 -16.72 4.09
CA GLN A 28 -10.57 -17.00 4.83
C GLN A 28 -11.38 -15.75 5.16
N GLN A 29 -10.75 -14.69 5.68
CA GLN A 29 -11.42 -13.43 5.97
C GLN A 29 -12.04 -12.82 4.73
N LEU A 30 -11.29 -12.89 3.63
CA LEU A 30 -11.72 -12.33 2.38
C LEU A 30 -12.79 -13.17 1.71
N LEU A 31 -13.02 -14.46 2.07
CA LEU A 31 -14.01 -15.40 1.48
C LEU A 31 -15.49 -14.98 1.64
N SER A 32 -15.79 -14.14 2.64
CA SER A 32 -17.18 -13.70 2.91
C SER A 32 -17.71 -12.68 1.90
N PRO A 33 -19.02 -12.69 1.58
CA PRO A 33 -19.67 -11.61 0.85
C PRO A 33 -19.48 -10.29 1.62
N ALA A 34 -19.26 -9.18 0.91
CA ALA A 34 -19.20 -7.90 1.58
C ALA A 34 -20.59 -7.53 2.12
N HIS A 35 -20.71 -7.38 3.44
CA HIS A 35 -21.84 -6.65 4.01
C HIS A 35 -21.67 -5.19 3.60
N THR A 36 -22.62 -4.68 2.82
CA THR A 36 -22.69 -3.28 2.40
C THR A 36 -22.88 -2.40 3.64
N SER A 37 -21.77 -1.96 4.23
CA SER A 37 -21.77 -0.81 5.12
C SER A 37 -21.24 0.38 4.35
N THR A 38 -22.20 1.12 3.78
CA THR A 38 -22.04 2.47 3.26
C THR A 38 -21.28 3.30 4.29
N SER A 39 -20.04 3.65 3.96
CA SER A 39 -19.28 4.65 4.71
C SER A 39 -19.62 6.01 4.12
N ASP A 40 -20.65 6.65 4.69
CA ASP A 40 -20.74 8.10 4.64
C ASP A 40 -19.72 8.66 5.62
N GLN A 41 -18.75 9.44 5.10
CA GLN A 41 -18.18 10.58 5.83
C GLN A 41 -17.30 11.45 4.91
N THR A 42 -17.89 12.58 4.56
CA THR A 42 -17.37 13.96 4.52
C THR A 42 -15.89 14.14 4.20
N LEU A 43 -15.63 14.55 2.96
CA LEU A 43 -14.33 15.00 2.46
C LEU A 43 -14.23 16.52 2.60
N GLU A 44 -13.35 17.00 3.48
CA GLU A 44 -12.98 18.42 3.51
C GLU A 44 -11.95 18.78 2.42
N GLU A 45 -12.33 19.83 1.67
CA GLU A 45 -11.56 20.94 1.07
C GLU A 45 -10.42 20.70 0.06
N GLN A 46 -10.24 19.51 -0.50
CA GLN A 46 -9.54 19.39 -1.79
C GLN A 46 -10.25 18.42 -2.71
N ASP A 47 -10.27 18.76 -4.02
CA ASP A 47 -10.82 17.90 -5.07
C ASP A 47 -10.28 16.46 -4.87
N PRO A 48 -11.14 15.52 -4.43
CA PRO A 48 -10.74 14.16 -4.11
C PRO A 48 -10.23 13.42 -5.34
N SER A 49 -10.49 13.92 -6.54
CA SER A 49 -10.10 13.30 -7.81
C SER A 49 -8.73 13.78 -8.34
N SER A 50 -8.21 14.89 -7.80
CA SER A 50 -6.96 15.52 -8.22
C SER A 50 -5.72 14.71 -7.80
N ASP A 51 -4.74 14.62 -8.70
CA ASP A 51 -3.43 13.95 -8.54
C ASP A 51 -2.30 14.95 -8.23
N THR A 52 -2.63 16.12 -7.67
CA THR A 52 -1.62 17.10 -7.24
C THR A 52 -0.69 16.54 -6.16
N ALA A 53 0.55 17.02 -6.13
CA ALA A 53 1.55 16.60 -5.14
C ALA A 53 1.07 16.83 -3.70
N GLN A 54 0.34 17.92 -3.44
CA GLN A 54 -0.27 18.23 -2.15
C GLN A 54 -1.33 17.20 -1.75
N ASN A 55 -2.20 16.77 -2.67
CA ASN A 55 -3.22 15.76 -2.40
C ASN A 55 -2.57 14.39 -2.12
N ILE A 56 -1.56 14.00 -2.92
CA ILE A 56 -0.78 12.77 -2.68
C ILE A 56 -0.16 12.79 -1.27
N VAL A 57 0.46 13.91 -0.88
CA VAL A 57 1.07 14.06 0.45
C VAL A 57 0.02 14.08 1.57
N CYS A 58 -1.18 14.62 1.32
CA CYS A 58 -2.29 14.55 2.25
C CYS A 58 -2.66 13.09 2.55
N MET A 59 -2.84 12.27 1.52
CA MET A 59 -3.10 10.83 1.69
C MET A 59 -1.97 10.13 2.43
N PHE A 60 -0.71 10.44 2.10
CA PHE A 60 0.46 9.92 2.80
C PHE A 60 0.42 10.24 4.31
N ARG A 61 0.13 11.49 4.68
CA ARG A 61 0.06 11.91 6.09
C ARG A 61 -1.09 11.22 6.82
N LYS A 62 -2.26 11.08 6.18
CA LYS A 62 -3.41 10.35 6.75
C LYS A 62 -3.07 8.87 7.00
N ALA A 63 -2.42 8.21 6.06
CA ALA A 63 -2.00 6.80 6.19
C ALA A 63 -1.00 6.55 7.33
N ASN A 64 -0.23 7.57 7.74
CA ASN A 64 0.67 7.47 8.89
C ASN A 64 0.01 7.78 10.24
N LYS A 65 -1.15 8.46 10.26
CA LYS A 65 -1.85 8.86 11.48
C LYS A 65 -2.97 7.90 11.86
N LEU A 66 -3.65 7.34 10.87
CA LEU A 66 -4.89 6.57 11.09
C LEU A 66 -4.56 5.09 11.21
N GLY A 67 -4.92 4.47 12.34
CA GLY A 67 -4.61 3.06 12.63
C GLY A 67 -5.29 2.09 11.66
N GLN A 68 -6.59 1.82 11.85
CA GLN A 68 -7.32 0.83 11.05
C GLN A 68 -7.54 1.29 9.60
N GLU A 69 -7.68 2.60 9.34
CA GLU A 69 -7.86 3.14 7.99
C GLU A 69 -6.54 3.30 7.22
N ALA A 70 -5.40 2.95 7.80
CA ALA A 70 -4.10 3.07 7.14
C ALA A 70 -4.09 2.42 5.75
N ILE A 71 -4.70 1.24 5.61
CA ILE A 71 -4.73 0.49 4.34
C ILE A 71 -5.43 1.32 3.25
N LEU A 72 -6.56 1.93 3.57
CA LEU A 72 -7.33 2.75 2.64
C LEU A 72 -6.50 3.93 2.13
N TYR A 73 -5.88 4.67 3.05
CA TYR A 73 -5.08 5.84 2.68
C TYR A 73 -3.77 5.47 1.99
N TRP A 74 -3.19 4.29 2.26
CA TRP A 74 -2.07 3.78 1.46
C TRP A 74 -2.50 3.47 0.02
N CYS A 75 -3.70 2.92 -0.18
CA CYS A 75 -4.25 2.69 -1.52
C CYS A 75 -4.48 4.01 -2.26
N TYR A 76 -5.13 5.00 -1.64
CA TYR A 76 -5.32 6.32 -2.24
C TYR A 76 -4.01 7.05 -2.51
N PHE A 77 -3.04 6.95 -1.60
CA PHE A 77 -1.71 7.54 -1.80
C PHE A 77 -1.05 7.01 -3.07
N ILE A 78 -1.01 5.69 -3.24
CA ILE A 78 -0.29 5.10 -4.37
C ILE A 78 -1.04 5.23 -5.68
N GLU A 79 -2.37 5.14 -5.66
CA GLU A 79 -3.21 5.39 -6.82
C GLU A 79 -2.94 6.79 -7.40
N LYS A 80 -2.97 7.83 -6.55
CA LYS A 80 -2.69 9.20 -6.97
C LYS A 80 -1.24 9.40 -7.41
N TYR A 81 -0.30 8.78 -6.69
CA TYR A 81 1.13 8.83 -7.04
C TYR A 81 1.38 8.25 -8.43
N ASP A 82 0.84 7.07 -8.72
CA ASP A 82 0.99 6.40 -10.02
C ASP A 82 0.17 7.12 -11.12
N LYS A 83 -1.04 7.62 -10.82
CA LYS A 83 -1.84 8.47 -11.75
C LYS A 83 -1.08 9.72 -12.18
N ARG A 84 -0.39 10.39 -11.26
CA ARG A 84 0.45 11.56 -11.58
C ARG A 84 1.62 11.20 -12.49
N ILE A 85 2.25 10.04 -12.26
CA ILE A 85 3.30 9.53 -13.15
C ILE A 85 2.72 9.30 -14.55
N ASP A 86 1.58 8.64 -14.65
CA ASP A 86 0.93 8.33 -15.92
C ASP A 86 0.52 9.61 -16.67
N ASN A 87 0.00 10.62 -15.99
CA ASN A 87 -0.32 11.92 -16.57
C ASN A 87 0.92 12.62 -17.18
N LEU A 88 2.07 12.57 -16.50
CA LEU A 88 3.33 13.08 -17.06
C LEU A 88 3.79 12.26 -18.27
N VAL A 89 3.60 10.94 -18.25
CA VAL A 89 3.93 10.05 -19.37
C VAL A 89 3.07 10.33 -20.59
N VAL A 90 1.75 10.52 -20.39
CA VAL A 90 0.83 10.96 -21.45
C VAL A 90 1.24 12.32 -22.02
N GLY A 91 1.76 13.22 -21.18
CA GLY A 91 2.37 14.49 -21.58
C GLY A 91 3.74 14.38 -22.28
N GLY A 92 4.22 13.17 -22.59
CA GLY A 92 5.46 12.94 -23.35
C GLY A 92 6.73 12.78 -22.50
N VAL A 93 6.62 12.80 -21.16
CA VAL A 93 7.77 12.57 -20.27
C VAL A 93 8.09 11.08 -20.22
N LYS A 94 9.37 10.70 -20.38
CA LYS A 94 9.79 9.30 -20.21
C LYS A 94 9.42 8.78 -18.82
N LYS A 95 8.86 7.57 -18.72
CA LYS A 95 8.40 6.97 -17.44
C LYS A 95 9.41 7.07 -16.30
N LYS A 96 10.68 6.76 -16.54
CA LYS A 96 11.75 6.88 -15.52
C LYS A 96 11.91 8.32 -15.01
N THR A 97 11.84 9.30 -15.91
CA THR A 97 11.90 10.73 -15.58
C THR A 97 10.65 11.17 -14.83
N ALA A 98 9.45 10.79 -15.30
CA ALA A 98 8.19 11.08 -14.63
C ALA A 98 8.17 10.55 -13.19
N THR A 99 8.56 9.29 -12.98
CA THR A 99 8.70 8.71 -11.63
C THR A 99 9.68 9.49 -10.76
N SER A 100 10.83 9.92 -11.32
CA SER A 100 11.79 10.74 -10.58
C SER A 100 11.21 12.11 -10.21
N MET A 101 10.49 12.77 -11.12
CA MET A 101 9.86 14.07 -10.87
C MET A 101 8.83 13.98 -9.74
N VAL A 102 7.86 13.06 -9.85
CA VAL A 102 6.85 12.87 -8.81
C VAL A 102 7.49 12.50 -7.48
N TYR A 103 8.50 11.62 -7.47
CA TYR A 103 9.23 11.30 -6.25
C TYR A 103 9.84 12.54 -5.58
N GLN A 104 10.47 13.45 -6.34
CA GLN A 104 11.05 14.67 -5.78
C GLN A 104 10.00 15.64 -5.26
N GLU A 105 8.89 15.83 -5.99
CA GLU A 105 7.80 16.70 -5.54
C GLU A 105 7.23 16.23 -4.19
N ILE A 106 6.96 14.93 -4.06
CA ILE A 106 6.47 14.35 -2.81
C ILE A 106 7.51 14.47 -1.69
N LYS A 107 8.79 14.22 -1.99
CA LYS A 107 9.87 14.33 -1.00
C LYS A 107 10.05 15.77 -0.50
N GLN A 108 9.97 16.77 -1.39
CA GLN A 108 10.09 18.18 -1.02
C GLN A 108 8.99 18.62 -0.04
N LEU A 109 7.79 18.07 -0.19
CA LEU A 109 6.64 18.33 0.68
C LEU A 109 6.64 17.50 1.98
N LEU A 110 7.61 16.59 2.14
CA LEU A 110 7.82 15.75 3.32
C LEU A 110 9.27 15.89 3.82
N PRO A 111 9.69 17.08 4.29
CA PRO A 111 11.09 17.34 4.60
C PRO A 111 11.68 16.40 5.67
N ASP A 112 10.85 15.89 6.59
CA ASP A 112 11.28 15.01 7.68
C ASP A 112 11.44 13.54 7.26
N ILE A 113 11.01 13.16 6.04
CA ILE A 113 11.11 11.77 5.57
C ILE A 113 12.47 11.49 4.92
N THR A 114 13.11 10.41 5.37
CA THR A 114 14.30 9.92 4.66
C THR A 114 13.92 9.32 3.32
N GLY A 115 14.81 9.43 2.33
CA GLY A 115 14.57 8.84 1.01
C GLY A 115 14.38 7.32 1.03
N VAL A 116 15.07 6.63 1.95
CA VAL A 116 14.92 5.18 2.14
C VAL A 116 13.51 4.85 2.66
N ASN A 117 13.02 5.58 3.66
CA ASN A 117 11.69 5.37 4.22
C ASN A 117 10.59 5.65 3.19
N LEU A 118 10.70 6.75 2.42
CA LEU A 118 9.75 7.07 1.35
C LEU A 118 9.68 5.93 0.30
N ARG A 119 10.82 5.42 -0.16
CA ARG A 119 10.87 4.30 -1.11
C ARG A 119 10.21 3.04 -0.52
N GLN A 120 10.48 2.72 0.74
CA GLN A 120 9.86 1.58 1.41
C GLN A 120 8.34 1.73 1.51
N LYS A 121 7.83 2.91 1.86
CA LYS A 121 6.40 3.19 1.93
C LYS A 121 5.70 3.10 0.57
N ILE A 122 6.33 3.61 -0.49
CA ILE A 122 5.83 3.43 -1.87
C ILE A 122 5.72 1.94 -2.22
N LEU A 123 6.74 1.14 -1.90
CA LEU A 123 6.72 -0.31 -2.16
C LEU A 123 5.62 -1.03 -1.35
N ARG A 124 5.44 -0.68 -0.08
CA ARG A 124 4.36 -1.25 0.77
C ARG A 124 2.98 -0.87 0.24
N ALA A 125 2.79 0.39 -0.13
CA ALA A 125 1.54 0.89 -0.67
C ALA A 125 1.17 0.19 -1.98
N ARG A 126 2.12 -0.03 -2.90
CA ARG A 126 1.89 -0.80 -4.14
C ARG A 126 1.39 -2.23 -3.90
N LYS A 127 1.90 -2.90 -2.86
CA LYS A 127 1.43 -4.24 -2.48
C LYS A 127 -0.01 -4.23 -1.99
N LEU A 128 -0.35 -3.29 -1.11
CA LEU A 128 -1.71 -3.11 -0.60
C LEU A 128 -2.68 -2.80 -1.74
N TYR A 129 -2.30 -1.85 -2.62
CA TYR A 129 -3.12 -1.49 -3.77
C TYR A 129 -3.30 -2.65 -4.74
N LYS A 130 -2.26 -3.45 -5.03
CA LYS A 130 -2.41 -4.65 -5.85
C LYS A 130 -3.52 -5.57 -5.31
N LEU A 131 -3.52 -5.82 -4.00
CA LEU A 131 -4.51 -6.69 -3.36
C LEU A 131 -5.92 -6.08 -3.45
N PHE A 132 -6.11 -4.86 -2.94
CA PHE A 132 -7.44 -4.28 -2.75
C PHE A 132 -8.01 -3.61 -4.00
N ASN A 133 -7.18 -3.16 -4.95
CA ASN A 133 -7.68 -2.72 -6.26
C ASN A 133 -8.24 -3.90 -7.07
N THR A 134 -7.72 -5.11 -6.87
CA THR A 134 -8.20 -6.30 -7.56
C THR A 134 -9.44 -6.90 -6.89
N LEU A 135 -9.46 -6.94 -5.56
CA LEU A 135 -10.55 -7.54 -4.79
C LEU A 135 -11.70 -6.58 -4.45
N GLY A 136 -11.48 -5.27 -4.57
CA GLY A 136 -12.41 -4.22 -4.12
C GLY A 136 -11.94 -3.56 -2.82
N ILE A 137 -11.99 -2.22 -2.79
CA ILE A 137 -11.58 -1.41 -1.62
C ILE A 137 -12.51 -1.65 -0.42
N GLU A 138 -13.77 -2.01 -0.66
CA GLU A 138 -14.74 -2.38 0.37
C GLU A 138 -14.31 -3.61 1.18
N LYS A 139 -13.44 -4.46 0.61
CA LYS A 139 -12.88 -5.63 1.30
C LYS A 139 -11.88 -5.27 2.40
N ILE A 140 -11.37 -4.03 2.44
CA ILE A 140 -10.48 -3.58 3.52
C ILE A 140 -11.16 -3.73 4.89
N LYS A 141 -12.49 -3.54 4.97
CA LYS A 141 -13.23 -3.70 6.24
C LYS A 141 -13.31 -5.14 6.75
N GLN A 142 -12.95 -6.13 5.91
CA GLN A 142 -12.99 -7.56 6.27
C GLN A 142 -11.66 -8.07 6.81
N VAL A 143 -10.56 -7.33 6.61
CA VAL A 143 -9.25 -7.79 7.06
C VAL A 143 -8.97 -7.35 8.50
N SER A 144 -8.49 -8.28 9.33
CA SER A 144 -8.07 -8.00 10.70
C SER A 144 -6.61 -7.53 10.81
N TYR A 145 -5.85 -7.69 9.74
CA TYR A 145 -4.42 -7.41 9.71
C TYR A 145 -4.09 -5.96 9.38
N SER A 146 -3.00 -5.44 9.97
CA SER A 146 -2.51 -4.09 9.70
C SER A 146 -1.89 -3.96 8.30
N ALA A 147 -1.79 -2.71 7.83
CA ALA A 147 -1.10 -2.38 6.58
C ALA A 147 0.34 -2.93 6.52
N ASP A 148 1.07 -2.88 7.64
CA ASP A 148 2.44 -3.39 7.71
C ASP A 148 2.50 -4.92 7.64
N THR A 149 1.58 -5.61 8.32
CA THR A 149 1.52 -7.08 8.25
C THR A 149 1.18 -7.55 6.84
N ILE A 150 0.15 -6.97 6.21
CA ILE A 150 -0.24 -7.36 4.84
C ILE A 150 0.85 -7.02 3.83
N SER A 151 1.46 -5.83 3.92
CA SER A 151 2.53 -5.43 2.99
C SER A 151 3.86 -6.18 3.20
N SER A 152 3.99 -6.95 4.28
CA SER A 152 5.11 -7.86 4.51
C SER A 152 5.06 -9.12 3.62
N LEU A 153 3.87 -9.47 3.11
CA LEU A 153 3.68 -10.56 2.16
C LEU A 153 4.44 -10.29 0.86
N SER A 154 4.91 -11.35 0.22
CA SER A 154 5.53 -11.24 -1.11
C SER A 154 4.46 -11.05 -2.21
N TYR A 155 4.86 -10.55 -3.38
CA TYR A 155 3.94 -10.42 -4.51
C TYR A 155 3.30 -11.75 -4.95
N PRO A 156 4.01 -12.89 -4.95
CA PRO A 156 3.39 -14.20 -5.17
C PRO A 156 2.33 -14.55 -4.12
N GLN A 157 2.58 -14.32 -2.83
CA GLN A 157 1.59 -14.60 -1.78
C GLN A 157 0.35 -13.71 -1.92
N ILE A 158 0.53 -12.44 -2.27
CA ILE A 158 -0.58 -11.53 -2.60
C ILE A 158 -1.37 -12.06 -3.79
N GLN A 159 -0.69 -12.54 -4.83
CA GLN A 159 -1.34 -13.13 -6.00
C GLN A 159 -2.14 -14.38 -5.62
N ASN A 160 -1.57 -15.27 -4.81
CA ASN A 160 -2.28 -16.45 -4.33
C ASN A 160 -3.56 -16.12 -3.55
N ILE A 161 -3.59 -15.01 -2.80
CA ILE A 161 -4.80 -14.56 -2.09
C ILE A 161 -5.85 -14.09 -3.11
N ILE A 162 -5.44 -13.34 -4.13
CA ILE A 162 -6.31 -12.85 -5.20
C ILE A 162 -6.92 -14.03 -5.98
N ASP A 163 -6.07 -14.95 -6.45
CA ASP A 163 -6.45 -16.10 -7.28
C ASP A 163 -7.35 -17.09 -6.52
N HIS A 164 -7.32 -17.08 -5.18
CA HIS A 164 -8.22 -17.91 -4.38
C HIS A 164 -9.67 -17.37 -4.35
N ARG A 165 -9.91 -16.13 -4.79
CA ARG A 165 -11.22 -15.48 -4.78
C ARG A 165 -11.85 -15.33 -6.17
N ILE A 166 -11.04 -15.35 -7.22
CA ILE A 166 -11.47 -15.28 -8.64
C ILE A 166 -11.73 -16.70 -9.12
#